data_AF-A0A960YA42-F1
#
_entry.id   AF-A0A960YA42-F1
#
_cell.length_a   1.000
_cell.length_b   1.000
_cell.length_c   1.000
_cell.angle_alpha   90.00
_cell.angle_beta   90.00
_cell.angle_gamma   90.00
#
_symmetry.space_group_name_H-M   'P 1'
#
loop_
_entity.id
_entity.type
_entity.pdbx_description
1 polymer ?
#
loop_
_entity_poly.entity_id
_entity_poly.type
_entity_poly.pdbx_seq_one_letter_code
_entity_poly.pdbx_strand_id
1 'polypeptide(L)' 'SQKLAEGAIEVFYRLRQVAGIEKKPATRELLHWIRALSTDPQFDVKHLKAKAPLPLLGLLFKKSDDLSRAQRVSLSGF' A
#
# COMPACT_ATOMS: atom_id res chain seq x y z
N SER A 1 3.32 6.30 14.49
CA SER A 1 2.20 7.13 14.99
C SER A 1 0.88 6.45 14.64
N GLN A 2 -0.18 6.62 15.43
CA GLN A 2 -1.48 5.99 15.19
C GLN A 2 -2.06 6.30 13.79
N LYS A 3 -1.89 7.55 13.32
CA LYS A 3 -2.31 8.01 11.97
C LYS A 3 -1.70 7.22 10.82
N LEU A 4 -0.43 6.79 10.95
CA LEU A 4 0.23 5.98 9.93
C LEU A 4 -0.44 4.61 9.80
N ALA A 5 -0.67 3.94 10.94
CA ALA A 5 -1.28 2.62 10.94
C ALA A 5 -2.69 2.66 10.36
N GLU A 6 -3.51 3.64 10.77
CA GLU A 6 -4.85 3.85 10.24
C GLU A 6 -4.85 4.06 8.72
N GLY A 7 -4.01 4.98 8.21
CA GLY A 7 -3.90 5.22 6.78
C GLY A 7 -3.39 4.01 5.99
N ALA A 8 -2.42 3.26 6.53
CA ALA A 8 -1.90 2.07 5.89
C ALA A 8 -2.94 0.94 5.85
N ILE A 9 -3.72 0.75 6.93
CA ILE A 9 -4.82 -0.22 6.99
C ILE A 9 -5.90 0.12 5.96
N GLU A 10 -6.28 1.38 5.86
CA GLU A 10 -7.27 1.87 4.89
C GLU A 10 -6.84 1.55 3.46
N VAL A 11 -5.62 1.93 3.09
CA VAL A 11 -5.06 1.66 1.75
C VAL A 11 -4.92 0.15 1.50
N PHE A 12 -4.46 -0.61 2.49
CA PHE A 12 -4.32 -2.06 2.39
C PHE A 12 -5.64 -2.75 2.04
N TYR A 13 -6.74 -2.38 2.70
CA TYR A 13 -8.04 -2.97 2.38
C TYR A 13 -8.56 -2.54 1.00
N ARG A 14 -8.34 -1.29 0.59
CA ARG A 14 -8.70 -0.83 -0.77
C ARG A 14 -7.96 -1.62 -1.84
N LEU A 15 -6.64 -1.81 -1.67
CA LEU A 15 -5.82 -2.57 -2.59
C LEU A 15 -6.26 -4.03 -2.71
N ARG A 16 -6.78 -4.65 -1.64
CA ARG A 16 -7.33 -6.02 -1.67
C ARG A 16 -8.64 -6.17 -2.44
N GLN A 17 -9.30 -5.05 -2.77
CA GLN A 17 -10.53 -5.01 -3.57
C GLN A 17 -10.25 -4.77 -5.06
N VAL A 18 -9.01 -4.53 -5.46
CA VAL A 18 -8.65 -4.35 -6.88
C VAL A 18 -8.96 -5.64 -7.65
N ALA A 19 -9.78 -5.50 -8.70
CA ALA A 19 -10.16 -6.62 -9.55
C ALA A 19 -8.94 -7.23 -10.27
N GLY A 20 -8.91 -8.56 -10.36
CA GLY A 20 -7.84 -9.29 -11.04
C GLY A 20 -6.54 -9.40 -10.23
N ILE A 21 -6.52 -8.99 -8.96
CA ILE A 21 -5.46 -9.40 -8.03
C ILE A 21 -5.69 -10.86 -7.65
N GLU A 22 -4.74 -11.71 -7.99
CA GLU A 22 -4.81 -13.14 -7.69
C GLU A 22 -4.33 -13.41 -6.27
N LYS A 23 -3.16 -12.86 -5.89
CA LYS A 23 -2.59 -13.04 -4.56
C LYS A 23 -2.75 -11.78 -3.72
N LYS A 24 -3.81 -11.77 -2.91
CA LYS A 24 -4.07 -10.68 -1.95
C LYS A 24 -2.99 -10.64 -0.87
N PRO A 25 -2.47 -9.44 -0.51
CA PRO A 25 -1.49 -9.30 0.56
C PRO A 25 -2.09 -9.71 1.90
N ALA A 26 -1.31 -10.38 2.73
CA ALA A 26 -1.71 -10.80 4.08
C ALA A 26 -1.31 -9.78 5.16
N THR A 27 -1.76 -10.03 6.39
CA THR A 27 -1.44 -9.19 7.57
C THR A 27 0.06 -9.01 7.78
N ARG A 28 0.87 -10.04 7.48
CA ARG A 28 2.33 -9.95 7.62
C ARG A 28 2.92 -8.90 6.68
N GLU A 29 2.48 -8.87 5.44
CA GLU A 29 2.89 -7.85 4.46
C GLU A 29 2.50 -6.44 4.91
N LEU A 30 1.30 -6.27 5.46
CA LEU A 30 0.87 -4.98 6.04
C LEU A 30 1.80 -4.53 7.18
N LEU A 31 2.14 -5.43 8.11
CA LEU A 31 3.03 -5.10 9.24
C LEU A 31 4.43 -4.71 8.75
N HIS A 32 4.98 -5.44 7.78
CA HIS A 32 6.27 -5.09 7.17
C HIS A 32 6.22 -3.73 6.47
N TRP A 33 5.12 -3.44 5.77
CA TRP A 33 4.94 -2.17 5.09
C TRP A 33 4.83 -1.00 6.08
N ILE A 34 4.01 -1.10 7.12
CA ILE A 34 3.91 -0.10 8.19
C ILE A 34 5.27 0.15 8.84
N ARG A 35 6.02 -0.92 9.14
CA ARG A 35 7.36 -0.80 9.71
C ARG A 35 8.30 -0.01 8.78
N ALA A 36 8.34 -0.37 7.50
CA ALA A 36 9.20 0.31 6.54
C ALA A 36 8.82 1.79 6.34
N LEU A 37 7.53 2.11 6.29
CA LEU A 37 7.07 3.50 6.24
C LEU A 37 7.43 4.27 7.51
N SER A 38 7.35 3.63 8.68
CA SER A 38 7.68 4.28 9.96
C SER A 38 9.17 4.57 10.15
N THR A 39 10.04 3.87 9.39
CA THR A 39 11.49 4.07 9.44
C THR A 39 11.98 5.13 8.47
N ASP A 40 11.15 5.58 7.54
CA ASP A 40 11.50 6.65 6.61
C ASP A 40 11.20 8.03 7.24
N PRO A 41 12.21 8.83 7.60
CA PRO A 41 12.01 10.12 8.23
C PRO A 41 11.39 11.18 7.30
N GLN A 42 11.41 10.93 5.98
CA GLN A 42 10.83 11.84 4.99
C GLN A 42 9.40 11.45 4.61
N PHE A 43 8.88 10.34 5.14
CA PHE A 43 7.56 9.86 4.80
C PHE A 43 6.45 10.68 5.51
N ASP A 44 5.64 11.39 4.71
CA ASP A 44 4.39 11.99 5.17
C ASP A 44 3.22 11.01 4.93
N VAL A 45 2.44 10.74 5.99
CA VAL A 45 1.21 9.93 5.94
C VAL A 45 0.21 10.44 4.90
N LYS A 46 0.22 11.75 4.57
CA LYS A 46 -0.61 12.32 3.49
C LYS A 46 -0.36 11.67 2.13
N HIS A 47 0.83 11.11 1.89
CA HIS A 47 1.14 10.38 0.66
C HIS A 47 0.26 9.14 0.47
N LEU A 48 -0.28 8.54 1.54
CA LEU A 48 -1.22 7.42 1.43
C LEU A 48 -2.59 7.83 0.88
N LYS A 49 -2.90 9.13 0.90
CA LYS A 49 -4.18 9.69 0.46
C LYS A 49 -4.05 10.51 -0.83
N ALA A 50 -2.84 10.71 -1.33
CA ALA A 50 -2.58 11.48 -2.53
C ALA A 50 -2.85 10.65 -3.79
N LYS A 51 -3.17 11.32 -4.91
CA LYS A 51 -3.13 10.73 -6.26
C LYS A 51 -1.67 10.63 -6.72
N ALA A 52 -0.91 9.77 -6.05
CA ALA A 52 0.52 9.58 -6.26
C ALA A 52 0.88 8.10 -6.11
N PRO A 53 2.03 7.65 -6.65
CA PRO A 53 2.49 6.29 -6.43
C PRO A 53 2.58 5.98 -4.94
N LEU A 54 1.94 4.89 -4.51
CA LEU A 54 2.10 4.40 -3.14
C LEU A 54 3.52 3.84 -2.97
N PRO A 55 4.26 4.28 -1.93
CA PRO A 55 5.62 3.83 -1.71
C PRO A 55 5.66 2.36 -1.28
N LEU A 56 6.72 1.66 -1.65
CA LEU A 56 7.05 0.32 -1.17
C LEU A 56 5.94 -0.73 -1.40
N LEU A 57 5.11 -0.59 -2.44
CA LEU A 57 4.05 -1.56 -2.78
C LEU A 57 4.56 -3.00 -2.98
N GLY A 58 5.83 -3.18 -3.33
CA GLY A 58 6.46 -4.52 -3.41
C GLY A 58 6.55 -5.25 -2.05
N LEU A 59 6.34 -4.56 -0.93
CA LEU A 59 6.17 -5.21 0.37
C LEU A 59 4.79 -5.86 0.51
N LEU A 60 3.77 -5.29 -0.14
CA LEU A 60 2.41 -5.84 -0.21
C LEU A 60 2.30 -6.92 -1.29
N PHE A 61 2.75 -6.63 -2.51
CA PHE A 61 2.56 -7.53 -3.65
C PHE A 61 3.87 -8.18 -4.09
N LYS A 62 3.93 -9.51 -3.95
CA LYS A 62 5.10 -10.32 -4.34
C LYS A 62 5.03 -10.84 -5.77
N LYS A 63 3.83 -10.89 -6.36
CA LYS A 63 3.64 -11.20 -7.79
C LYS A 63 3.77 -9.90 -8.59
N SER A 64 4.57 -9.93 -9.66
CA SER A 64 4.80 -8.77 -10.54
C SER A 64 3.50 -8.21 -11.13
N ASP A 65 2.58 -9.09 -11.51
CA ASP A 65 1.33 -8.70 -12.15
C ASP A 65 0.38 -8.03 -11.16
N ASP A 66 0.26 -8.58 -9.94
CA ASP A 66 -0.56 -8.00 -8.88
C ASP A 66 0.00 -6.63 -8.46
N LEU A 67 1.34 -6.51 -8.36
CA LEU A 67 2.02 -5.23 -8.10
C LEU A 67 1.70 -4.21 -9.20
N SER A 68 1.82 -4.60 -10.46
CA SER A 68 1.56 -3.70 -11.60
C SER A 68 0.11 -3.23 -11.62
N ARG A 69 -0.85 -4.12 -11.31
CA ARG A 69 -2.27 -3.76 -11.20
C ARG A 69 -2.52 -2.79 -10.06
N ALA A 70 -1.97 -3.07 -8.87
CA ALA A 70 -2.08 -2.21 -7.70
C ALA A 70 -1.50 -0.80 -7.95
N GLN A 71 -0.33 -0.73 -8.60
CA GLN A 71 0.30 0.54 -8.98
C GLN A 71 -0.58 1.37 -9.90
N ARG A 72 -1.20 0.78 -10.93
CA ARG A 72 -2.10 1.50 -11.84
C ARG A 72 -3.29 2.10 -11.11
N VAL A 73 -3.93 1.35 -10.20
CA VAL A 73 -5.07 1.85 -9.42
C VAL A 73 -4.65 2.96 -8.45
N SER A 74 -3.47 2.84 -7.83
CA SER A 74 -2.96 3.90 -6.93
C SER A 74 -2.78 5.24 -7.63
N LEU A 75 -2.41 5.21 -8.92
CA LEU A 75 -2.17 6.40 -9.75
C LEU A 75 -3.45 7.07 -10.24
N SER A 76 -4.49 6.29 -10.54
CA SER A 76 -5.81 6.84 -10.92
C SER A 76 -6.51 7.55 -9.76
N GLY A 77 -5.99 7.39 -8.54
CA GLY A 77 -6.68 7.75 -7.32
C GLY A 77 -7.69 6.69 -6.93
N PHE A 78 -7.94 6.62 -5.62
CA PHE A 78 -9.09 5.91 -5.08
C PHE A 78 -10.34 6.79 -5.12
#